data_AF-A0A9Q9B500-F1
#
_entry.id   AF-A0A9Q9B500-F1
#
_cell.length_a   1.000
_cell.length_b   1.000
_cell.length_c   1.000
_cell.angle_alpha   90.00
_cell.angle_beta   90.00
_cell.angle_gamma   90.00
#
_symmetry.space_group_name_H-M   'P 1'
#
loop_
_entity.id
_entity.type
_entity.pdbx_description
1 polymer ?
#
loop_
_entity_poly.entity_id
_entity_poly.type
_entity_poly.pdbx_seq_one_letter_code
_entity_poly.pdbx_strand_id
1 'polypeptide(L)' 'MTIQDFINEHKIDFDTYEARPAWSGYKVYLVWLKRQEGACVGYPQYALEKDHKIRLSTLEETIAIMKSDIQDTDD' A
#
# COMPACT_ATOMS: atom_id res chain seq x y z
N MET A 1 -11.75 3.60 8.72
CA MET A 1 -11.97 3.09 7.35
C MET A 1 -11.13 1.85 7.18
N THR A 2 -11.69 0.74 6.70
CA THR A 2 -10.90 -0.46 6.39
C THR A 2 -10.37 -0.38 4.95
N ILE A 3 -9.36 -1.19 4.60
CA ILE A 3 -8.92 -1.31 3.20
C ILE A 3 -10.03 -1.83 2.29
N GLN A 4 -10.92 -2.69 2.80
CA GLN A 4 -12.07 -3.17 2.05
C GLN A 4 -13.05 -2.03 1.74
N ASP A 5 -13.32 -1.14 2.70
CA ASP A 5 -14.13 0.06 2.46
C ASP A 5 -13.47 0.95 1.40
N PHE A 6 -12.18 1.24 1.53
CA PHE A 6 -11.42 2.06 0.58
C PHE A 6 -11.51 1.52 -0.85
N ILE A 7 -11.32 0.21 -1.03
CA ILE A 7 -11.41 -0.42 -2.36
C ILE A 7 -12.84 -0.40 -2.89
N ASN A 8 -13.85 -0.59 -2.04
CA ASN A 8 -15.26 -0.52 -2.45
C ASN A 8 -15.69 0.91 -2.85
N GLU A 9 -15.25 1.92 -2.11
CA GLU A 9 -15.49 3.34 -2.43
C GLU A 9 -14.83 3.73 -3.77
N HIS A 10 -13.67 3.16 -4.08
CA HIS A 10 -12.90 3.40 -5.30
C HIS A 10 -12.94 2.22 -6.30
N LYS A 11 -14.01 1.41 -6.30
CA LYS A 11 -14.12 0.16 -7.11
C LYS A 11 -13.95 0.33 -8.62
N ILE A 12 -14.07 1.56 -9.12
CA ILE A 12 -13.90 1.90 -10.53
C ILE A 12 -12.41 1.99 -10.90
N ASP A 13 -11.57 2.29 -9.91
CA ASP A 13 -10.13 2.49 -10.06
C ASP A 13 -9.34 1.26 -9.62
N PHE A 14 -9.86 0.45 -8.68
CA PHE A 14 -9.18 -0.69 -8.08
C PHE A 14 -9.87 -2.03 -8.37
N ASP A 15 -9.07 -3.08 -8.56
CA ASP A 15 -9.54 -4.46 -8.69
C ASP A 15 -9.57 -5.19 -7.36
N THR A 16 -8.43 -5.18 -6.66
CA THR A 16 -8.23 -5.98 -5.45
C THR A 16 -7.10 -5.40 -4.60
N TYR A 17 -6.90 -5.99 -3.43
CA TYR A 17 -5.82 -5.68 -2.51
C TYR A 17 -5.28 -6.94 -1.82
N GLU A 18 -4.06 -6.84 -1.29
CA GLU A 18 -3.40 -7.85 -0.48
C GLU A 18 -2.75 -7.16 0.71
N ALA A 19 -3.04 -7.64 1.92
CA ALA A 19 -2.41 -7.11 3.13
C ALA A 19 -0.97 -7.64 3.26
N ARG A 20 -0.05 -6.75 3.61
CA ARG A 20 1.35 -7.06 3.90
C ARG A 20 1.65 -6.87 5.39
N PRO A 21 2.76 -7.43 5.90
CA PRO A 21 3.26 -7.07 7.22
C PRO A 21 3.36 -5.55 7.38
N ALA A 22 3.06 -5.08 8.58
CA ALA A 22 3.19 -3.67 8.90
C ALA A 22 4.67 -3.25 8.86
N TRP A 23 4.94 -2.02 8.45
CA TRP A 23 6.29 -1.44 8.42
C TRP A 23 6.31 -0.12 9.19
N SER A 24 7.19 0.02 10.17
CA SER A 24 7.38 1.27 10.95
C SER A 24 6.06 1.91 11.43
N GLY A 25 5.12 1.08 11.92
CA GLY A 25 3.81 1.53 12.40
C GLY A 25 2.78 1.86 11.31
N TYR A 26 3.07 1.57 10.03
CA TYR A 26 2.10 1.64 8.94
C TYR A 26 1.52 0.25 8.66
N LYS A 27 0.21 0.15 8.46
CA LYS A 27 -0.33 -1.04 7.78
C LYS A 27 -0.10 -0.87 6.28
N VAL A 28 0.35 -1.94 5.65
CA VAL A 28 0.79 -1.92 4.25
C VAL A 28 -0.12 -2.80 3.44
N TYR A 29 -0.55 -2.30 2.28
CA TYR A 29 -1.37 -3.03 1.33
C TYR A 29 -0.75 -2.94 -0.05
N LEU A 30 -0.74 -4.06 -0.76
CA LEU A 30 -0.63 -4.02 -2.22
C LEU A 30 -2.02 -3.79 -2.78
N VAL A 31 -2.12 -2.91 -3.77
CA VAL A 31 -3.38 -2.57 -4.45
C VAL A 31 -3.18 -2.60 -5.95
N TRP A 32 -4.18 -3.13 -6.66
CA TRP A 32 -4.16 -3.32 -8.10
C TRP A 32 -5.10 -2.28 -8.72
N LEU A 33 -4.54 -1.33 -9.47
CA LEU A 33 -5.30 -0.34 -10.22
C LEU A 33 -5.73 -0.90 -11.58
N LYS A 34 -7.03 -0.86 -11.88
CA LYS A 34 -7.62 -1.30 -13.17
C LYS A 34 -6.93 -0.68 -14.38
N ARG A 35 -6.59 0.61 -14.30
CA ARG A 35 -5.90 1.35 -15.38
C ARG A 35 -4.49 0.82 -15.70
N GLN A 36 -3.92 -0.01 -14.82
CA GLN A 36 -2.59 -0.59 -14.95
C GLN A 36 -2.63 -2.11 -15.16
N GLU A 37 -3.82 -2.67 -15.41
CA GLU A 37 -3.94 -4.08 -15.77
C GLU A 37 -3.07 -4.38 -17.00
N GLY A 38 -2.18 -5.37 -16.87
CA GLY A 38 -1.22 -5.76 -17.91
C GLY A 38 0.07 -4.94 -17.96
N ALA A 39 0.29 -3.98 -17.05
CA ALA A 39 1.56 -3.26 -16.97
C ALA A 39 2.68 -4.18 -16.45
N CYS A 40 3.84 -4.15 -17.13
CA CYS A 40 5.01 -4.94 -16.72
C CYS A 40 5.77 -4.34 -15.51
N VAL A 41 5.53 -3.07 -15.17
CA VAL A 41 6.22 -2.35 -14.10
C VAL A 41 5.23 -1.47 -13.34
N GLY A 42 5.36 -1.42 -12.01
CA GLY A 42 4.53 -0.55 -11.16
C GLY A 42 3.13 -1.10 -10.87
N TYR A 43 2.90 -2.39 -11.12
CA TYR A 43 1.69 -3.12 -10.80
C TYR A 43 2.08 -4.41 -10.06
N PRO A 44 1.65 -4.63 -8.80
CA PRO A 44 0.80 -3.76 -7.97
C PRO A 44 1.48 -2.48 -7.43
N GLN A 45 0.67 -1.55 -6.93
CA GLN A 45 1.10 -0.38 -6.17
C GLN A 45 0.96 -0.58 -4.65
N TYR A 46 1.54 0.32 -3.87
CA TYR A 46 1.41 0.31 -2.42
C TYR A 46 0.35 1.32 -1.95
N ALA A 47 -0.49 0.89 -1.02
CA ALA A 47 -1.31 1.76 -0.18
C ALA A 47 -0.89 1.60 1.28
N LEU A 48 -0.86 2.72 1.99
CA LEU A 48 -0.43 2.80 3.39
C LEU A 48 -1.57 3.32 4.25
N GLU A 49 -1.76 2.69 5.40
CA GLU A 49 -2.66 3.18 6.44
C GLU A 49 -1.85 3.62 7.66
N LYS A 50 -2.14 4.84 8.12
CA LYS A 50 -1.72 5.36 9.41
C LYS A 50 -2.80 6.29 9.94
N ASP A 51 -3.04 6.26 11.24
CA ASP A 51 -4.07 7.07 11.89
C ASP A 51 -5.46 6.95 11.23
N HIS A 52 -5.82 5.71 10.85
CA HIS A 52 -7.08 5.36 10.17
C HIS A 52 -7.31 6.00 8.80
N LYS A 53 -6.26 6.56 8.17
CA LYS A 53 -6.30 7.12 6.82
C LYS A 53 -5.51 6.24 5.87
N ILE A 54 -6.17 5.79 4.80
CA ILE A 54 -5.58 4.97 3.74
C ILE A 54 -5.32 5.87 2.53
N ARG A 55 -4.13 5.74 1.94
CA ARG A 55 -3.78 6.41 0.69
C ARG A 55 -2.76 5.61 -0.11
N LEU A 56 -2.69 5.87 -1.41
CA LEU A 56 -1.56 5.41 -2.22
C LEU A 56 -0.26 6.06 -1.75
N SER A 57 0.83 5.31 -1.81
CA SER A 57 2.18 5.81 -1.57
C SER A 57 2.97 5.90 -2.85
N THR A 58 3.91 6.84 -2.88
CA THR A 58 4.91 6.88 -3.95
C THR A 58 5.98 5.82 -3.70
N LEU A 59 6.71 5.44 -4.74
CA LEU A 59 7.82 4.47 -4.62
C LEU A 59 8.88 4.94 -3.60
N GLU A 60 9.24 6.23 -3.65
CA GLU A 60 10.23 6.82 -2.75
C GLU A 60 9.79 6.75 -1.29
N GLU A 61 8.52 7.03 -1.01
CA GLU A 61 7.95 6.91 0.32
C GLU A 61 7.92 5.46 0.82
N THR A 62 7.47 4.53 -0.03
CA THR A 62 7.46 3.10 0.31
C THR A 62 8.86 2.62 0.67
N ILE A 63 9.88 2.99 -0.13
CA ILE A 63 11.27 2.62 0.13
C ILE A 63 11.77 3.24 1.44
N ALA A 64 11.44 4.50 1.72
CA ALA A 64 11.84 5.16 2.96
C ALA A 64 11.27 4.43 4.19
N ILE A 65 9.98 4.11 4.18
CA ILE A 65 9.31 3.40 5.27
C ILE A 65 9.87 1.98 5.44
N MET A 66 10.02 1.25 4.34
CA MET A 66 10.60 -0.10 4.37
C MET A 66 12.03 -0.10 4.94
N LYS A 67 12.85 0.91 4.61
CA LYS A 67 14.21 1.03 5.15
C LYS A 67 14.22 1.37 6.64
N SER A 68 13.32 2.23 7.09
CA SER A 68 13.19 2.56 8.52
C SER A 68 12.80 1.34 9.35
N ASP A 69 11.98 0.45 8.79
CA ASP A 69 11.55 -0.80 9.46
C ASP A 69 12.73 -1.75 9.70
N ILE A 70 13.60 -1.91 8.70
CA ILE A 70 14.81 -2.76 8.80
C ILE A 70 15.77 -2.23 9.88
N GLN A 71 15.91 -0.91 10.02
CA GLN A 71 16.80 -0.31 11.01
C GLN A 71 16.30 -0.49 12.46
N ASP A 72 15.00 -0.67 12.66
CA ASP A 72 14.40 -0.91 13.99
C ASP A 72 14.65 -2.34 14.50
N THR A 73 15.05 -3.27 13.61
CA THR A 73 15.22 -4.70 13.95
C THR A 73 16.67 -5.06 14.35
N ASP A 74 17.59 -4.09 14.41
CA ASP A 74 19.03 -4.30 14.65
C ASP A 74 19.48 -3.95 16.10
N ASP A 75 18.56 -3.94 17.09
CA ASP A 75 18.86 -3.77 18.53
C ASP A 75 18.95 -5.10 19.29
#